data_AF-A0A8U0PGW4-F1
#
_entry.id   AF-A0A8U0PGW4-F1
#
_cell.length_a   1.000
_cell.length_b   1.000
_cell.length_c   1.000
_cell.angle_alpha   90.00
_cell.angle_beta   90.00
_cell.angle_gamma   90.00
#
_symmetry.space_group_name_H-M   'P 1'
#
loop_
_entity.id
_entity.type
_entity.pdbx_description
1 polymer ?
#
loop_
_entity_poly.entity_id
_entity_poly.type
_entity_poly.pdbx_seq_one_letter_code
_entity_poly.pdbx_strand_id
1 'polypeptide(L)'
;MESVCVLLLLLCCCSLSGAQVVSSSEGNVASESSQHVDDKVGNIWMKELLESVGEAAGTTGSLSDIYTVLRELSAKVENLEKAGKPKVAFSTSLRVSEEHYHFGPFDEDTTVVYKKVTTNIGEAYNPDTGVFTAPVGGAYYFTFTCNVGNSGVANAALLKNGVNMAAVYEYANPKSGIYHSGANGVTLDLVEGDKVNVVLWSGSSIFDNSRISMFSGYLLFPIDTK
;
A
#
# COMPACT_ATOMS: atom_id res chain seq x y z
N MET A 1 -27.11 -6.93 -34.67
CA MET A 1 -25.74 -6.39 -34.49
C MET A 1 -25.75 -4.96 -33.98
N GLU A 2 -26.77 -4.15 -34.27
CA GLU A 2 -26.82 -2.74 -33.84
C GLU A 2 -27.06 -2.53 -32.33
N SER A 3 -27.86 -3.37 -31.65
CA SER A 3 -28.12 -3.20 -30.20
C SER A 3 -26.94 -3.54 -29.29
N VAL A 4 -26.00 -4.39 -29.72
CA VAL A 4 -24.79 -4.71 -28.95
C VAL A 4 -23.80 -3.54 -29.00
N CYS A 5 -23.81 -2.77 -30.10
CA CYS A 5 -23.02 -1.54 -30.21
C CYS A 5 -23.50 -0.44 -29.24
N VAL A 6 -24.80 -0.33 -28.96
CA VAL A 6 -25.34 0.72 -28.07
C VAL A 6 -24.97 0.45 -26.60
N LEU A 7 -25.01 -0.80 -26.15
CA LEU A 7 -24.65 -1.17 -24.78
C LEU A 7 -23.13 -1.02 -24.51
N LEU A 8 -22.30 -1.33 -25.51
CA LEU A 8 -20.85 -1.09 -25.46
C LEU A 8 -20.50 0.41 -25.56
N LEU A 9 -21.28 1.21 -26.30
CA LEU A 9 -21.11 2.67 -26.38
C LEU A 9 -21.44 3.36 -25.05
N LEU A 10 -22.46 2.90 -24.31
CA LEU A 10 -22.81 3.44 -22.99
C LEU A 10 -21.76 3.11 -21.92
N LEU A 11 -21.14 1.92 -21.96
CA LEU A 11 -20.01 1.57 -21.10
C LEU A 11 -18.71 2.31 -21.49
N CYS A 12 -18.50 2.60 -22.78
CA CYS A 12 -17.34 3.40 -23.24
C CYS A 12 -17.42 4.87 -22.81
N CYS A 13 -18.60 5.46 -22.69
CA CYS A 13 -18.76 6.85 -22.24
C CYS A 13 -18.36 7.08 -20.77
N CYS A 14 -18.32 6.04 -19.93
CA CYS A 14 -17.77 6.11 -18.57
C CYS A 14 -16.23 6.29 -18.56
N SER A 15 -15.55 6.11 -19.68
CA SER A 15 -14.08 6.24 -19.77
C SER A 15 -13.58 7.53 -20.44
N LEU A 16 -14.47 8.38 -20.99
CA LEU A 16 -14.05 9.55 -21.78
C LEU A 16 -14.29 10.94 -21.16
N SER A 17 -14.89 11.07 -19.96
CA SER A 17 -15.03 12.40 -19.32
C SER A 17 -13.88 12.79 -18.39
N GLY A 18 -12.74 12.09 -18.48
CA GLY A 18 -11.53 12.38 -17.72
C GLY A 18 -10.45 13.08 -18.55
N ALA A 19 -10.79 14.16 -19.28
CA ALA A 19 -9.78 14.98 -19.93
C ALA A 19 -10.19 16.46 -19.97
N GLN A 20 -9.57 17.28 -19.12
CA GLN A 20 -9.21 18.64 -19.51
C GLN A 20 -8.01 19.15 -18.67
N VAL A 21 -6.92 19.40 -19.39
CA VAL A 21 -5.80 20.26 -19.03
C VAL A 21 -6.27 21.71 -19.12
N VAL A 22 -6.09 22.54 -18.08
CA VAL A 22 -5.77 23.98 -18.23
C VAL A 22 -4.95 24.48 -17.03
N SER A 23 -3.94 25.28 -17.35
CA SER A 23 -2.93 25.97 -16.55
C SER A 23 -3.41 27.22 -15.77
N SER A 24 -2.67 27.52 -14.69
CA SER A 24 -2.29 28.85 -14.12
C SER A 24 -3.35 29.94 -13.90
N SER A 25 -3.62 30.31 -12.63
CA SER A 25 -3.06 31.49 -11.91
C SER A 25 -3.99 32.00 -10.79
N GLU A 26 -3.42 32.12 -9.58
CA GLU A 26 -3.73 33.05 -8.47
C GLU A 26 -5.17 33.16 -7.89
N GLY A 27 -5.27 32.89 -6.57
CA GLY A 27 -6.12 33.70 -5.67
C GLY A 27 -7.23 33.02 -4.88
N ASN A 28 -6.94 32.80 -3.58
CA ASN A 28 -7.85 32.83 -2.42
C ASN A 28 -8.85 31.68 -2.09
N VAL A 29 -8.53 31.05 -0.96
CA VAL A 29 -9.32 30.40 0.10
C VAL A 29 -10.85 30.46 0.00
N ALA A 30 -11.52 29.30 -0.11
CA ALA A 30 -12.78 29.00 0.58
C ALA A 30 -13.09 27.49 0.57
N SER A 31 -13.25 26.93 1.78
CA SER A 31 -14.09 25.78 2.19
C SER A 31 -14.19 24.53 1.31
N GLU A 32 -13.76 23.40 1.88
CA GLU A 32 -14.22 22.05 1.50
C GLU A 32 -15.76 22.01 1.43
N SER A 33 -16.29 21.94 0.21
CA SER A 33 -17.66 21.49 -0.02
C SER A 33 -17.58 20.02 -0.38
N SER A 34 -18.08 19.19 0.54
CA SER A 34 -18.42 17.80 0.28
C SER A 34 -19.26 17.77 -0.99
N GLN A 35 -18.72 17.19 -2.06
CA GLN A 35 -19.49 16.92 -3.28
C GLN A 35 -20.50 15.83 -2.93
N HIS A 36 -21.63 16.25 -2.36
CA HIS A 36 -22.86 15.49 -2.34
C HIS A 36 -23.29 15.37 -3.80
N VAL A 37 -22.90 14.27 -4.45
CA VAL A 37 -23.48 13.87 -5.72
C VAL A 37 -24.97 13.73 -5.45
N ASP A 38 -25.74 14.68 -5.98
CA ASP A 38 -27.16 14.87 -5.73
C ASP A 38 -27.89 13.54 -5.99
N ASP A 39 -28.43 12.90 -4.94
CA ASP A 39 -29.13 11.60 -5.00
C ASP A 39 -30.22 11.58 -6.08
N LYS A 40 -30.67 12.76 -6.52
CA LYS A 40 -31.60 12.93 -7.65
C LYS A 40 -31.02 12.51 -9.00
N VAL A 41 -29.75 12.78 -9.29
CA VAL A 41 -29.12 12.48 -10.59
C VAL A 41 -28.93 10.96 -10.74
N GLY A 42 -28.49 10.28 -9.68
CA GLY A 42 -28.43 8.81 -9.66
C GLY A 42 -29.81 8.17 -9.84
N ASN A 43 -30.84 8.74 -9.21
CA ASN A 43 -32.22 8.25 -9.33
C ASN A 43 -32.86 8.48 -10.71
N ILE A 44 -32.46 9.52 -11.46
CA ILE A 44 -32.94 9.78 -12.82
C ILE A 44 -32.33 8.78 -13.79
N TRP A 45 -31.02 8.58 -13.72
CA TRP A 45 -30.32 7.67 -14.63
C TRP A 45 -30.75 6.22 -14.41
N MET A 46 -31.06 5.84 -13.17
CA MET A 46 -31.56 4.50 -12.87
C MET A 46 -32.98 4.26 -13.41
N LYS A 47 -33.83 5.30 -13.49
CA LYS A 47 -35.14 5.22 -14.15
C LYS A 47 -35.00 5.09 -15.67
N GLU A 48 -34.15 5.89 -16.29
CA GLU A 48 -33.87 5.82 -17.73
C GLU A 48 -33.29 4.45 -18.13
N LEU A 49 -32.41 3.89 -17.28
CA LEU A 49 -31.87 2.55 -17.48
C LEU A 49 -32.96 1.49 -17.42
N LEU A 50 -33.87 1.56 -16.43
CA LEU A 50 -35.01 0.65 -16.29
C LEU A 50 -36.00 0.74 -17.46
N GLU A 51 -36.25 1.95 -17.98
CA GLU A 51 -37.11 2.16 -19.15
C GLU A 51 -36.48 1.60 -20.42
N SER A 52 -35.17 1.82 -20.65
CA SER A 52 -34.46 1.27 -21.81
C SER A 52 -34.41 -0.27 -21.82
N VAL A 53 -34.33 -0.89 -20.63
CA VAL A 53 -34.41 -2.35 -20.46
C VAL A 53 -35.82 -2.87 -20.75
N GLY A 54 -36.85 -2.09 -20.41
CA GLY A 54 -38.25 -2.38 -20.72
C GLY A 54 -38.54 -2.36 -22.23
N GLU A 55 -37.91 -1.47 -22.99
CA GLU A 55 -38.09 -1.38 -24.45
C GLU A 55 -37.32 -2.48 -25.22
N ALA A 56 -36.19 -2.97 -24.68
CA ALA A 56 -35.43 -4.08 -25.26
C ALA A 56 -36.15 -5.46 -25.14
N ALA A 57 -37.24 -5.54 -24.37
CA ALA A 57 -38.04 -6.73 -24.09
C ALA A 57 -38.75 -7.36 -25.29
N GLY A 58 -38.75 -6.72 -26.46
CA GLY A 58 -39.42 -7.19 -27.67
C GLY A 58 -38.82 -8.45 -28.32
N THR A 59 -37.69 -8.97 -27.81
CA THR A 59 -37.06 -10.18 -28.35
C THR A 59 -36.70 -11.13 -27.22
N THR A 60 -37.43 -12.24 -27.17
CA THR A 60 -37.43 -13.29 -26.16
C THR A 60 -36.10 -14.04 -26.07
N GLY A 61 -35.15 -13.50 -25.31
CA GLY A 61 -34.35 -14.23 -24.34
C GLY A 61 -34.78 -13.69 -22.97
N SER A 62 -35.29 -14.55 -22.10
CA SER A 62 -36.29 -14.22 -21.07
C SER A 62 -35.93 -12.97 -20.24
N LEU A 63 -36.84 -12.02 -20.14
CA LEU A 63 -36.72 -10.83 -19.27
C LEU A 63 -36.33 -11.21 -17.83
N SER A 64 -36.77 -12.39 -17.37
CA SER A 64 -36.40 -12.98 -16.08
C SER A 64 -34.89 -13.17 -15.91
N ASP A 65 -34.20 -13.52 -16.99
CA ASP A 65 -32.77 -13.83 -16.98
C ASP A 65 -31.99 -12.54 -16.85
N ILE A 66 -32.44 -11.48 -17.54
CA ILE A 66 -31.89 -10.13 -17.41
C ILE A 66 -32.05 -9.60 -15.98
N TYR A 67 -33.24 -9.73 -15.38
CA TYR A 67 -33.45 -9.32 -13.98
C TYR A 67 -32.61 -10.13 -12.99
N THR A 68 -32.42 -11.42 -13.25
CA THR A 68 -31.59 -12.28 -12.41
C THR A 68 -30.13 -11.84 -12.44
N VAL A 69 -29.58 -11.62 -13.64
CA VAL A 69 -28.21 -11.13 -13.83
C VAL A 69 -28.01 -9.75 -13.21
N LEU A 70 -28.98 -8.83 -13.36
CA LEU A 70 -28.91 -7.50 -12.75
C LEU A 70 -28.83 -7.58 -11.22
N ARG A 71 -29.65 -8.43 -10.58
CA ARG A 71 -29.63 -8.61 -9.13
C ARG A 71 -28.32 -9.23 -8.66
N GLU A 72 -27.80 -10.22 -9.38
CA GLU A 72 -26.50 -10.84 -9.08
C GLU A 72 -25.35 -9.84 -9.21
N LEU A 73 -25.37 -8.98 -10.24
CA LEU A 73 -24.38 -7.95 -10.45
C LEU A 73 -24.43 -6.87 -9.36
N SER A 74 -25.62 -6.40 -8.99
CA SER A 74 -25.79 -5.44 -7.87
C SER A 74 -25.26 -6.02 -6.56
N ALA A 75 -25.58 -7.29 -6.26
CA ALA A 75 -25.05 -7.95 -5.07
C ALA A 75 -23.52 -8.10 -5.12
N LYS A 76 -22.95 -8.37 -6.31
CA LYS A 76 -21.50 -8.46 -6.49
C LYS A 76 -20.82 -7.10 -6.34
N VAL A 77 -21.39 -6.02 -6.86
CA VAL A 77 -20.88 -4.65 -6.68
C VAL A 77 -20.92 -4.27 -5.21
N GLU A 78 -22.04 -4.50 -4.52
CA GLU A 78 -22.16 -4.22 -3.08
C GLU A 78 -21.14 -5.04 -2.27
N ASN A 79 -20.88 -6.29 -2.65
CA ASN A 79 -19.85 -7.12 -2.02
C ASN A 79 -18.42 -6.61 -2.29
N LEU A 80 -18.14 -6.08 -3.49
CA LEU A 80 -16.84 -5.47 -3.81
C LEU A 80 -16.64 -4.14 -3.06
N GLU A 81 -17.70 -3.35 -2.92
CA GLU A 81 -17.70 -2.14 -2.10
C GLU A 81 -17.48 -2.49 -0.62
N LYS A 82 -18.13 -3.55 -0.13
CA LYS A 82 -17.93 -4.08 1.24
C LYS A 82 -16.55 -4.69 1.45
N ALA A 83 -15.94 -5.30 0.42
CA ALA A 83 -14.59 -5.85 0.50
C ALA A 83 -13.54 -4.77 0.79
N GLY A 84 -13.85 -3.51 0.47
CA GLY A 84 -13.00 -2.35 0.76
C GLY A 84 -11.69 -2.36 -0.03
N LYS A 85 -11.02 -1.20 -0.09
CA LYS A 85 -9.67 -1.14 -0.64
C LYS A 85 -8.72 -1.97 0.24
N PRO A 86 -7.72 -2.67 -0.33
CA PRO A 86 -6.77 -3.42 0.46
C PRO A 86 -6.07 -2.47 1.44
N LYS A 87 -5.94 -2.92 2.69
CA LYS A 87 -5.28 -2.17 3.76
C LYS A 87 -4.04 -2.94 4.16
N VAL A 88 -2.89 -2.27 4.12
CA VAL A 88 -1.61 -2.88 4.49
C VAL A 88 -0.84 -1.89 5.35
N ALA A 89 -0.47 -2.33 6.54
CA ALA A 89 0.39 -1.57 7.44
C ALA A 89 1.06 -2.50 8.44
N PHE A 90 2.37 -2.35 8.62
CA PHE A 90 3.11 -3.05 9.66
C PHE A 90 4.02 -2.10 10.41
N SER A 91 4.23 -2.40 11.69
CA SER A 91 5.16 -1.69 12.56
C SER A 91 5.81 -2.69 13.51
N THR A 92 7.13 -2.74 13.47
CA THR A 92 7.92 -3.76 14.17
C THR A 92 9.10 -3.14 14.91
N SER A 93 9.56 -3.83 15.96
CA SER A 93 10.81 -3.54 16.66
C SER A 93 11.68 -4.79 16.75
N LEU A 94 13.00 -4.58 16.89
CA LEU A 94 13.98 -5.65 16.71
C LEU A 94 13.74 -6.84 17.64
N ARG A 95 13.43 -6.57 18.93
CA ARG A 95 13.21 -7.60 19.94
C ARG A 95 11.94 -7.43 20.77
N VAL A 96 11.50 -8.56 21.33
CA VAL A 96 10.41 -8.60 22.32
C VAL A 96 10.88 -8.10 23.68
N SER A 97 12.08 -8.54 24.11
CA SER A 97 12.76 -8.05 25.31
C SER A 97 13.17 -6.59 25.15
N GLU A 98 13.18 -5.86 26.26
CA GLU A 98 13.57 -4.44 26.33
C GLU A 98 15.02 -4.26 26.81
N GLU A 99 15.72 -5.36 27.11
CA GLU A 99 17.11 -5.36 27.55
C GLU A 99 18.07 -4.91 26.44
N HIS A 100 19.27 -4.47 26.87
CA HIS A 100 20.39 -4.19 25.99
C HIS A 100 20.70 -5.37 25.06
N TYR A 101 20.75 -5.10 23.77
CA TYR A 101 21.02 -6.10 22.75
C TYR A 101 21.82 -5.52 21.58
N HIS A 102 22.68 -6.36 21.01
CA HIS A 102 23.38 -6.09 19.76
C HIS A 102 23.05 -7.20 18.76
N PHE A 103 22.51 -6.82 17.61
CA PHE A 103 22.34 -7.70 16.45
C PHE A 103 23.57 -7.57 15.55
N GLY A 104 24.41 -8.61 15.53
CA GLY A 104 25.71 -8.60 14.88
C GLY A 104 26.85 -8.11 15.81
N PRO A 105 28.07 -7.95 15.29
CA PRO A 105 28.43 -8.08 13.87
C PRO A 105 28.38 -9.52 13.36
N PHE A 106 28.18 -9.64 12.05
CA PHE A 106 28.23 -10.90 11.31
C PHE A 106 29.29 -10.81 10.21
N ASP A 107 29.82 -11.95 9.79
CA ASP A 107 30.84 -12.02 8.73
C ASP A 107 30.25 -11.76 7.34
N GLU A 108 28.93 -11.91 7.18
CA GLU A 108 28.20 -11.77 5.92
C GLU A 108 27.02 -10.81 6.08
N ASP A 109 26.56 -10.26 4.96
CA ASP A 109 25.34 -9.45 4.91
C ASP A 109 24.14 -10.26 5.43
N THR A 110 23.44 -9.72 6.42
CA THR A 110 22.43 -10.45 7.18
C THR A 110 21.11 -9.71 7.19
N THR A 111 20.03 -10.38 6.78
CA THR A 111 18.67 -9.84 6.91
C THR A 111 18.32 -9.61 8.38
N VAL A 112 17.87 -8.39 8.69
CA VAL A 112 17.44 -8.02 10.04
C VAL A 112 16.02 -8.55 10.26
N VAL A 113 15.87 -9.46 11.22
CA VAL A 113 14.56 -10.04 11.57
C VAL A 113 13.98 -9.32 12.78
N TYR A 114 13.05 -8.39 12.55
CA TYR A 114 12.35 -7.67 13.62
C TYR A 114 11.28 -8.56 14.23
N LYS A 115 11.57 -9.11 15.42
CA LYS A 115 10.75 -10.16 16.05
C LYS A 115 9.52 -9.64 16.76
N LYS A 116 9.50 -8.40 17.22
CA LYS A 116 8.33 -7.83 17.88
C LYS A 116 7.45 -7.14 16.85
N VAL A 117 6.29 -7.70 16.60
CA VAL A 117 5.24 -7.11 15.77
C VAL A 117 4.27 -6.33 16.66
N THR A 118 4.09 -5.04 16.38
CA THR A 118 3.06 -4.20 17.00
C THR A 118 1.80 -4.19 16.15
N THR A 119 1.97 -4.04 14.83
CA THR A 119 0.89 -4.03 13.84
C THR A 119 1.32 -4.86 12.62
N ASN A 120 0.40 -5.62 12.03
CA ASN A 120 0.60 -6.35 10.77
C ASN A 120 -0.71 -6.48 9.96
N ILE A 121 -1.39 -5.36 9.73
CA ILE A 121 -2.62 -5.34 8.94
C ILE A 121 -2.31 -5.81 7.51
N GLY A 122 -3.07 -6.79 7.04
CA GLY A 122 -2.84 -7.44 5.75
C GLY A 122 -1.79 -8.55 5.77
N GLU A 123 -1.19 -8.83 6.94
CA GLU A 123 -0.22 -9.92 7.18
C GLU A 123 0.93 -9.98 6.18
N ALA A 124 1.35 -8.81 5.68
CA ALA A 124 2.34 -8.67 4.62
C ALA A 124 3.79 -8.77 5.12
N TYR A 125 4.04 -8.52 6.42
CA TYR A 125 5.35 -8.72 7.04
C TYR A 125 5.44 -10.09 7.71
N ASN A 126 6.53 -10.82 7.45
CA ASN A 126 6.80 -12.12 8.05
C ASN A 126 7.86 -12.00 9.16
N PRO A 127 7.50 -12.17 10.45
CA PRO A 127 8.42 -12.02 11.59
C PRO A 127 9.43 -13.17 11.73
N ASP A 128 9.28 -14.27 10.99
CA ASP A 128 10.25 -15.36 10.97
C ASP A 128 11.41 -15.07 10.02
N THR A 129 11.16 -14.28 8.97
CA THR A 129 12.13 -13.99 7.91
C THR A 129 12.61 -12.54 7.87
N GLY A 130 11.87 -11.59 8.47
CA GLY A 130 12.17 -10.16 8.40
C GLY A 130 11.74 -9.51 7.08
N VAL A 131 10.93 -10.20 6.27
CA VAL A 131 10.59 -9.79 4.91
C VAL A 131 9.15 -9.32 4.84
N PHE A 132 8.96 -8.14 4.26
CA PHE A 132 7.67 -7.68 3.75
C PHE A 132 7.47 -8.19 2.31
N THR A 133 6.29 -8.72 2.00
CA THR A 133 5.89 -9.09 0.63
C THR A 133 4.65 -8.31 0.24
N ALA A 134 4.71 -7.58 -0.88
CA ALA A 134 3.59 -6.77 -1.35
C ALA A 134 2.40 -7.67 -1.73
N PRO A 135 1.23 -7.53 -1.07
CA PRO A 135 0.07 -8.37 -1.37
C PRO A 135 -0.72 -7.87 -2.60
N VAL A 136 -0.49 -6.62 -3.02
CA VAL A 136 -1.12 -5.99 -4.19
C VAL A 136 -0.13 -5.01 -4.82
N GLY A 137 -0.37 -4.61 -6.07
CA GLY A 137 0.36 -3.50 -6.67
C GLY A 137 -0.01 -2.15 -6.05
N GLY A 138 0.97 -1.27 -5.84
CA GLY A 138 0.71 0.05 -5.28
C GLY A 138 1.94 0.85 -4.86
N ALA A 139 1.68 2.07 -4.38
CA ALA A 139 2.69 2.91 -3.76
C ALA A 139 2.77 2.61 -2.25
N TYR A 140 3.95 2.25 -1.78
CA TYR A 140 4.21 1.90 -0.38
C TYR A 140 5.26 2.84 0.20
N TYR A 141 5.08 3.28 1.45
CA TYR A 141 6.13 3.96 2.20
C TYR A 141 6.75 3.00 3.22
N PHE A 142 8.07 3.02 3.31
CA PHE A 142 8.82 2.27 4.31
C PHE A 142 9.77 3.20 5.07
N THR A 143 10.02 2.88 6.33
CA THR A 143 11.03 3.54 7.15
C THR A 143 11.66 2.56 8.13
N PHE A 144 12.95 2.77 8.41
CA PHE A 144 13.68 1.97 9.38
C PHE A 144 14.65 2.86 10.17
N THR A 145 14.93 2.44 11.41
CA THR A 145 15.94 3.05 12.27
C THR A 145 17.08 2.07 12.50
N CYS A 146 18.29 2.62 12.57
CA CYS A 146 19.53 1.90 12.80
C CYS A 146 20.29 2.64 13.91
N ASN A 147 20.47 1.98 15.05
CA ASN A 147 21.18 2.57 16.19
C ASN A 147 22.56 1.93 16.30
N VAL A 148 23.59 2.74 16.52
CA VAL A 148 24.95 2.26 16.76
C VAL A 148 25.27 2.34 18.25
N GLY A 149 25.71 1.20 18.78
CA GLY A 149 26.12 1.06 20.19
C GLY A 149 27.64 1.12 20.35
N ASN A 150 28.17 0.48 21.39
CA ASN A 150 29.63 0.35 21.58
C ASN A 150 30.33 -0.56 20.54
N SER A 151 29.60 -1.13 19.58
CA SER A 151 30.15 -1.95 18.51
C SER A 151 30.90 -1.15 17.44
N GLY A 152 30.64 0.15 17.34
CA GLY A 152 31.42 1.07 16.51
C GLY A 152 30.75 1.49 15.21
N VAL A 153 30.12 0.56 14.47
CA VAL A 153 29.53 0.83 13.15
C VAL A 153 28.14 0.18 13.06
N ALA A 154 27.17 0.94 12.57
CA ALA A 154 25.87 0.43 12.14
C ALA A 154 25.62 0.85 10.69
N ASN A 155 25.55 -0.13 9.78
CA ASN A 155 25.39 0.10 8.35
C ASN A 155 24.35 -0.87 7.80
N ALA A 156 23.17 -0.33 7.48
CA ALA A 156 22.06 -1.14 7.04
C ALA A 156 21.33 -0.47 5.88
N ALA A 157 20.74 -1.29 5.02
CA ALA A 157 19.99 -0.83 3.86
C ALA A 157 18.64 -1.52 3.77
N LEU A 158 17.64 -0.76 3.31
CA LEU A 158 16.38 -1.29 2.84
C LEU A 158 16.53 -1.71 1.38
N LEU A 159 16.27 -2.98 1.11
CA LEU A 159 16.38 -3.58 -0.21
C LEU A 159 14.99 -3.88 -0.76
N LYS A 160 14.79 -3.63 -2.05
CA LYS A 160 13.67 -4.17 -2.84
C LYS A 160 14.23 -5.26 -3.75
N ASN A 161 13.76 -6.50 -3.59
CA ASN A 161 14.20 -7.66 -4.38
C ASN A 161 15.74 -7.81 -4.46
N GLY A 162 16.44 -7.53 -3.35
CA GLY A 162 17.91 -7.58 -3.31
C GLY A 162 18.63 -6.32 -3.79
N VAL A 163 17.92 -5.31 -4.29
CA VAL A 163 18.51 -4.04 -4.76
C VAL A 163 18.36 -2.97 -3.69
N ASN A 164 19.45 -2.27 -3.37
CA ASN A 164 19.48 -1.21 -2.35
C ASN A 164 18.62 0.00 -2.78
N MET A 165 17.68 0.41 -1.94
CA MET A 165 16.76 1.54 -2.17
C MET A 165 17.06 2.73 -1.25
N ALA A 166 17.40 2.47 0.00
CA ALA A 166 17.75 3.47 1.00
C ALA A 166 18.69 2.86 2.03
N ALA A 167 19.65 3.64 2.53
CA ALA A 167 20.63 3.17 3.51
C ALA A 167 20.79 4.14 4.67
N VAL A 168 21.25 3.61 5.80
CA VAL A 168 21.70 4.36 6.98
C VAL A 168 23.10 3.88 7.31
N TYR A 169 24.01 4.84 7.51
CA TYR A 169 25.36 4.60 8.00
C TYR A 169 25.59 5.46 9.24
N GLU A 170 25.92 4.82 10.35
CA GLU A 170 26.24 5.48 11.61
C GLU A 170 27.53 4.92 12.19
N TYR A 171 28.30 5.79 12.84
CA TYR A 171 29.51 5.43 13.56
C TYR A 171 29.49 6.06 14.95
N ALA A 172 29.77 5.28 15.98
CA ALA A 172 30.00 5.77 17.32
C ALA A 172 31.35 5.28 17.83
N ASN A 173 32.08 6.14 18.55
CA ASN A 173 33.32 5.72 19.19
C ASN A 173 33.00 4.73 20.33
N PRO A 174 33.47 3.47 20.30
CA PRO A 174 33.19 2.48 21.35
C PRO A 174 33.56 2.94 22.77
N LYS A 175 34.52 3.86 22.89
CA LYS A 175 35.05 4.38 24.16
C LYS A 175 34.36 5.66 24.66
N SER A 176 33.47 6.28 23.88
CA SER A 176 32.82 7.53 24.28
C SER A 176 31.66 7.32 25.24
N GLY A 177 31.06 6.12 25.25
CA GLY A 177 29.80 5.87 25.95
C GLY A 177 28.58 6.56 25.31
N ILE A 178 28.74 7.10 24.10
CA ILE A 178 27.69 7.81 23.35
C ILE A 178 27.16 6.87 22.26
N TYR A 179 25.84 6.83 22.11
CA TYR A 179 25.14 6.11 21.05
C TYR A 179 24.61 7.10 20.01
N HIS A 180 24.65 6.70 18.74
CA HIS A 180 24.04 7.47 17.65
C HIS A 180 22.89 6.67 17.02
N SER A 181 22.00 7.39 16.37
CA SER A 181 20.83 6.82 15.69
C SER A 181 20.67 7.49 14.34
N GLY A 182 20.48 6.67 13.31
CA GLY A 182 20.14 7.11 11.98
C GLY A 182 18.82 6.49 11.55
N ALA A 183 18.06 7.22 10.74
CA ALA A 183 16.80 6.75 10.19
C ALA A 183 16.71 7.17 8.72
N ASN A 184 16.08 6.33 7.91
CA ASN A 184 15.78 6.68 6.53
C ASN A 184 14.40 6.12 6.14
N GLY A 185 13.87 6.60 5.03
CA GLY A 185 12.58 6.16 4.51
C GLY A 185 12.49 6.40 3.01
N VAL A 186 11.65 5.60 2.34
CA VAL A 186 11.50 5.65 0.89
C VAL A 186 10.08 5.25 0.51
N THR A 187 9.53 5.94 -0.48
CA THR A 187 8.30 5.53 -1.17
C THR A 187 8.68 4.71 -2.39
N LEU A 188 8.13 3.50 -2.49
CA LEU A 188 8.39 2.55 -3.58
C LEU A 188 7.10 2.22 -4.31
N ASP A 189 7.18 2.17 -5.63
CA ASP A 189 6.18 1.50 -6.46
C ASP A 189 6.50 0.00 -6.45
N LEU A 190 5.56 -0.80 -5.96
CA LEU A 190 5.67 -2.26 -5.84
C LEU A 190 4.60 -2.94 -6.66
N VAL A 191 4.95 -4.07 -7.27
CA VAL A 191 3.98 -5.02 -7.82
C VAL A 191 3.73 -6.15 -6.82
N GLU A 192 2.62 -6.88 -6.98
CA GLU A 192 2.32 -8.04 -6.14
C GLU A 192 3.51 -9.03 -6.14
N GLY A 193 3.90 -9.48 -4.95
CA GLY A 193 5.01 -10.40 -4.75
C GLY A 193 6.38 -9.75 -4.61
N ASP A 194 6.53 -8.44 -4.86
CA ASP A 194 7.78 -7.72 -4.56
C ASP A 194 8.12 -7.84 -3.07
N LYS A 195 9.41 -8.05 -2.79
CA LYS A 195 9.94 -8.26 -1.43
C LYS A 195 10.75 -7.06 -0.98
N VAL A 196 10.50 -6.63 0.26
CA VAL A 196 11.23 -5.55 0.92
C VAL A 196 11.75 -6.02 2.27
N ASN A 197 13.03 -5.81 2.54
CA ASN A 197 13.64 -6.17 3.82
C ASN A 197 14.81 -5.24 4.16
N VAL A 198 15.17 -5.19 5.43
CA VAL A 198 16.39 -4.50 5.89
C VAL A 198 17.53 -5.51 5.97
N VAL A 199 18.68 -5.16 5.43
CA VAL A 199 19.92 -5.94 5.49
C VAL A 199 20.98 -5.14 6.22
N LEU A 200 21.58 -5.76 7.23
CA LEU A 200 22.76 -5.27 7.93
C LEU A 200 24.00 -5.75 7.17
N TRP A 201 24.89 -4.83 6.77
CA TRP A 201 26.11 -5.20 6.05
C TRP A 201 27.12 -5.86 6.97
N SER A 202 27.92 -6.76 6.39
CA SER A 202 29.01 -7.46 7.09
C SER A 202 29.87 -6.51 7.94
N GLY A 203 30.29 -7.00 9.12
CA GLY A 203 31.09 -6.25 10.09
C GLY A 203 30.36 -5.14 10.85
N SER A 204 29.08 -4.87 10.56
CA SER A 204 28.27 -3.84 11.25
C SER A 204 27.35 -4.46 12.29
N SER A 205 26.85 -3.66 13.24
CA SER A 205 25.80 -4.14 14.16
C SER A 205 24.76 -3.09 14.50
N ILE A 206 23.57 -3.58 14.87
CA ILE A 206 22.45 -2.74 15.32
C ILE A 206 22.33 -2.89 16.83
N PHE A 207 22.39 -1.78 17.53
CA PHE A 207 22.06 -1.69 18.95
C PHE A 207 20.55 -1.57 19.14
N ASP A 208 20.01 -2.22 20.16
CA ASP A 208 18.64 -2.02 20.60
C ASP A 208 18.57 -2.03 22.13
N ASN A 209 17.76 -1.11 22.66
CA ASN A 209 17.34 -1.03 24.05
C ASN A 209 15.97 -0.35 24.03
N SER A 210 14.97 -0.97 24.64
CA SER A 210 13.63 -0.38 24.72
C SER A 210 13.03 0.00 23.35
N ARG A 211 13.22 -0.86 22.33
CA ARG A 211 12.53 -0.79 21.02
C ARG A 211 12.91 0.40 20.13
N ILE A 212 14.14 0.89 20.22
CA ILE A 212 14.64 2.03 19.42
C ILE A 212 14.99 1.64 17.98
N SER A 213 15.17 0.35 17.70
CA SER A 213 15.43 -0.19 16.35
C SER A 213 14.14 -0.76 15.74
N MET A 214 13.60 -0.05 14.75
CA MET A 214 12.28 -0.29 14.15
C MET A 214 12.35 -0.47 12.65
N PHE A 215 11.36 -1.19 12.11
CA PHE A 215 11.04 -1.25 10.69
C PHE A 215 9.52 -1.21 10.52
N SER A 216 9.06 -0.23 9.74
CA SER A 216 7.63 0.00 9.50
C SER A 216 7.38 0.26 8.02
N GLY A 217 6.18 -0.06 7.56
CA GLY A 217 5.74 0.31 6.23
C GLY A 217 4.24 0.15 6.05
N TYR A 218 3.70 0.86 5.05
CA TYR A 218 2.26 0.87 4.77
C TYR A 218 1.96 1.20 3.31
N LEU A 219 0.83 0.67 2.83
CA LEU A 219 0.25 1.00 1.53
C LEU A 219 -0.36 2.40 1.58
N LEU A 220 0.11 3.28 0.70
CA LEU A 220 -0.48 4.61 0.51
C LEU A 220 -1.78 4.48 -0.30
N PHE A 221 -1.69 3.82 -1.44
CA PHE A 221 -2.83 3.51 -2.30
C PHE A 221 -2.48 2.39 -3.30
N PRO A 222 -3.45 1.53 -3.65
CA PRO A 222 -3.28 0.55 -4.72
C PRO A 222 -3.08 1.24 -6.06
N ILE A 223 -2.32 0.60 -6.95
CA ILE A 223 -2.17 1.00 -8.35
C ILE A 223 -2.56 -0.21 -9.20
N ASP A 224 -3.60 -0.07 -10.01
CA ASP A 224 -4.00 -1.09 -10.98
C ASP A 224 -2.93 -1.15 -12.08
N THR A 225 -2.16 -2.23 -12.11
CA THR A 225 -1.27 -2.52 -13.22
C THR A 225 -2.13 -3.03 -14.39
N LYS A 226 -2.20 -2.23 -15.46
CA LYS A 226 -2.88 -2.57 -16.71
C LYS A 226 -2.24 -3.74 -17.43
#